data_AF-A0AAN8TUH0-F1
#
_entry.id   AF-A0AAN8TUH0-F1
#
_cell.length_a   1.000
_cell.length_b   1.000
_cell.length_c   1.000
_cell.angle_alpha   90.00
_cell.angle_beta   90.00
_cell.angle_gamma   90.00
#
_symmetry.space_group_name_H-M   'P 1'
#
loop_
_entity.id
_entity.type
_entity.pdbx_description
1 polymer ?
#
loop_
_entity_poly.entity_id
_entity_poly.type
_entity_poly.pdbx_seq_one_letter_code
_entity_poly.pdbx_strand_id
1 'polypeptide(L)'
;MAELLWKRVTTLGQGSFGAVSLASTSNALFRGVTLSSLIALKSCNLSDSQSLKEEFEILRMLNNSPYIIHYFRANISFEDNVNLYNLLLEYASGGSLADRL
;
A
#
# COMPACT_ATOMS: atom_id res chain seq x y z
N MET A 1 -4.81 3.87 20.33
CA MET A 1 -3.86 3.76 19.20
C MET A 1 -4.53 4.38 18.00
N ALA A 2 -3.94 5.42 17.38
CA ALA A 2 -4.57 6.08 16.24
C ALA A 2 -4.53 5.15 15.01
N GLU A 3 -5.68 4.90 14.40
CA GLU A 3 -5.74 4.21 13.12
C GLU A 3 -5.28 5.16 12.01
N LEU A 4 -4.42 4.67 11.11
CA LEU A 4 -4.10 5.40 9.89
C LEU A 4 -5.36 5.55 9.04
N LEU A 5 -5.87 6.78 8.95
CA LEU A 5 -6.97 7.16 8.08
C LEU A 5 -6.41 7.49 6.70
N TRP A 6 -6.87 6.76 5.70
CA TRP A 6 -6.53 6.95 4.31
C TRP A 6 -7.79 6.95 3.45
N LYS A 7 -7.70 7.59 2.29
CA LYS A 7 -8.76 7.59 1.27
C LYS A 7 -8.13 7.28 -0.08
N ARG A 8 -8.63 6.25 -0.76
CA ARG A 8 -8.23 5.91 -2.13
C ARG A 8 -8.57 7.07 -3.06
N VAL A 9 -7.64 7.42 -3.96
CA VAL A 9 -7.75 8.55 -4.88
C VAL A 9 -7.89 8.07 -6.31
N THR A 10 -6.88 7.40 -6.84
CA THR A 10 -6.88 6.92 -8.24
C THR A 10 -6.07 5.63 -8.37
N THR A 11 -6.45 4.77 -9.30
CA THR A 11 -5.63 3.61 -9.67
C THR A 11 -4.38 4.07 -10.42
N LEU A 12 -3.22 3.58 -10.01
CA LEU A 12 -1.91 3.82 -10.63
C LEU A 12 -1.55 2.72 -11.63
N GLY A 13 -1.99 1.49 -11.38
CA GLY A 13 -1.77 0.37 -12.29
C GLY A 13 -2.50 -0.89 -11.83
N GLN A 14 -2.67 -1.84 -12.74
CA GLN A 14 -3.33 -3.11 -12.48
C GLN A 14 -2.55 -4.25 -13.13
N GLY A 15 -2.36 -5.33 -12.37
CA GLY A 15 -1.73 -6.56 -12.83
C GLY A 15 -2.54 -7.79 -12.42
N SER A 16 -1.99 -8.97 -12.66
CA SER A 16 -2.65 -10.25 -12.37
C SER A 16 -2.92 -10.48 -10.87
N PHE A 17 -2.11 -9.91 -9.99
CA PHE A 17 -2.19 -10.13 -8.53
C PHE A 17 -2.82 -8.96 -7.76
N GLY A 18 -3.52 -8.07 -8.47
CA GLY A 18 -4.22 -6.95 -7.87
C GLY A 18 -3.97 -5.62 -8.56
N ALA A 19 -4.45 -4.56 -7.93
CA ALA A 19 -4.31 -3.18 -8.39
C ALA A 19 -3.48 -2.36 -7.40
N VAL A 20 -2.73 -1.41 -7.92
CA VAL A 20 -2.05 -0.38 -7.14
C VAL A 20 -2.83 0.91 -7.28
N SER A 21 -3.19 1.55 -6.17
CA SER A 21 -3.88 2.84 -6.13
C SER A 21 -3.12 3.85 -5.30
N LEU A 22 -3.17 5.11 -5.70
CA LEU A 22 -2.76 6.24 -4.87
C LEU A 22 -3.83 6.47 -3.79
N ALA A 23 -3.41 6.78 -2.58
CA ALA A 23 -4.30 7.16 -1.50
C ALA A 23 -3.75 8.38 -0.74
N SER A 24 -4.65 9.26 -0.32
CA SER A 24 -4.33 10.39 0.55
C SER A 24 -4.47 9.97 2.01
N THR A 25 -3.51 10.37 2.85
CA THR A 25 -3.61 10.23 4.30
C THR A 25 -4.01 11.56 4.91
N SER A 26 -4.84 11.55 5.96
CA SER A 26 -4.88 12.71 6.85
C SER A 26 -3.55 12.73 7.59
N ASN A 27 -2.86 13.86 7.64
CA ASN A 27 -1.51 14.07 8.21
C ASN A 27 -1.40 13.64 9.69
N ALA A 28 -1.48 12.34 9.92
CA ALA A 28 -1.59 11.71 11.21
C ALA A 28 -0.22 11.13 11.56
N LEU A 29 0.22 11.43 12.79
CA LEU A 29 1.34 10.72 13.39
C LEU A 29 0.94 9.25 13.55
N PHE A 30 1.57 8.37 12.77
CA PHE A 30 1.47 6.94 12.99
C PHE A 30 2.75 6.47 13.65
N ARG A 31 2.63 5.97 14.88
CA ARG A 31 3.77 5.48 15.68
C ARG A 31 4.91 6.51 15.84
N GLY A 32 4.58 7.79 15.93
CA GLY A 32 5.57 8.87 16.10
C GLY A 32 6.30 9.27 14.82
N VAL A 33 5.91 8.72 13.66
CA VAL A 33 6.43 9.12 12.35
C VAL A 33 5.35 9.91 11.61
N THR A 34 5.75 11.04 11.04
CA THR A 34 4.92 11.81 10.12
C THR A 34 4.78 11.01 8.83
N LEU A 35 3.57 10.52 8.52
CA LEU A 35 3.33 9.93 7.22
C LEU A 35 3.34 10.98 6.13
N SER A 36 3.82 10.57 4.96
CA SER A 36 3.56 11.29 3.71
C SER A 36 2.04 11.47 3.53
N SER A 37 1.66 12.64 3.00
CA SER A 37 0.27 12.94 2.63
C SER A 37 -0.27 11.99 1.57
N LEU A 38 0.61 11.29 0.85
CA LEU A 38 0.29 10.30 -0.16
C LEU A 38 0.99 8.96 0.13
N ILE A 39 0.25 7.88 -0.05
CA ILE A 39 0.72 6.50 0.05
C ILE A 39 0.23 5.70 -1.17
N ALA A 40 0.84 4.54 -1.40
CA ALA A 40 0.36 3.56 -2.36
C ALA A 40 -0.39 2.43 -1.63
N LEU A 41 -1.48 1.97 -2.24
CA LEU A 41 -2.26 0.81 -1.80
C LEU A 41 -2.12 -0.26 -2.87
N LYS A 42 -1.47 -1.38 -2.56
CA LYS A 42 -1.60 -2.59 -3.36
C LYS A 42 -2.75 -3.41 -2.79
N SER A 43 -3.74 -3.74 -3.61
CA SER A 43 -4.97 -4.37 -3.15
C SER A 43 -5.48 -5.46 -4.08
N CYS A 44 -6.10 -6.48 -3.49
CA CYS A 44 -6.78 -7.56 -4.20
C CYS A 44 -8.02 -8.01 -3.40
N ASN A 45 -8.88 -8.81 -4.03
CA ASN A 45 -9.97 -9.47 -3.32
C ASN A 45 -9.41 -10.29 -2.17
N LEU A 46 -10.08 -10.26 -1.01
CA LEU A 46 -9.64 -10.99 0.17
C LEU A 46 -9.52 -12.50 -0.09
N SER A 47 -10.37 -13.07 -0.96
CA SER A 47 -10.31 -14.47 -1.39
C SER A 47 -9.01 -14.83 -2.12
N ASP A 48 -8.41 -13.87 -2.81
CA ASP A 48 -7.26 -14.06 -3.71
C ASP A 48 -5.96 -13.53 -3.09
N SER A 49 -6.00 -13.19 -1.79
CA SER A 49 -4.96 -12.41 -1.08
C SER A 49 -3.70 -13.18 -0.68
N GLN A 50 -3.59 -14.47 -1.01
CA GLN A 50 -2.49 -15.31 -0.53
C GLN A 50 -1.11 -14.76 -0.95
N SER A 51 -0.95 -14.44 -2.23
CA SER A 51 0.30 -13.88 -2.75
C SER A 51 0.65 -12.52 -2.14
N LEU A 52 -0.35 -11.66 -1.93
CA LEU A 52 -0.14 -10.33 -1.35
C LEU A 52 0.19 -10.39 0.15
N LYS A 53 -0.31 -11.40 0.87
CA LYS A 53 0.08 -11.68 2.26
C LYS A 53 1.53 -12.16 2.36
N GLU A 54 1.96 -13.03 1.44
CA GLU A 54 3.35 -13.48 1.35
C GLU A 54 4.30 -12.31 1.04
N GLU A 55 3.92 -11.44 0.11
CA GLU A 55 4.66 -10.20 -0.18
C GLU A 55 4.80 -9.30 1.05
N PHE A 56 3.74 -9.15 1.85
CA PHE A 56 3.81 -8.41 3.12
C PHE A 56 4.83 -9.03 4.09
N GLU A 57 4.84 -10.35 4.28
CA GLU A 57 5.80 -11.01 5.17
C GLU A 57 7.25 -10.86 4.67
N ILE A 58 7.48 -10.93 3.35
CA ILE A 58 8.81 -10.67 2.76
C ILE A 58 9.24 -9.23 3.05
N LEU A 59 8.36 -8.25 2.84
CA LEU A 59 8.66 -6.84 3.15
C LEU A 59 8.95 -6.63 4.65
N ARG A 60 8.24 -7.33 5.53
CA ARG A 60 8.51 -7.31 6.98
C ARG A 60 9.90 -7.81 7.32
N MET A 61 10.36 -8.87 6.66
CA MET A 61 11.73 -9.40 6.85
C MET A 61 12.81 -8.40 6.38
N LEU A 62 12.48 -7.54 5.42
CA LEU A 62 13.39 -6.58 4.79
C LEU A 62 13.28 -5.15 5.35
N ASN A 63 12.54 -4.94 6.44
CA ASN A 63 12.11 -3.63 6.92
C ASN A 63 13.23 -2.61 7.26
N ASN A 64 14.46 -3.08 7.47
CA ASN A 64 15.61 -2.26 7.87
C ASN A 64 16.44 -1.75 6.68
N SER A 65 16.08 -2.08 5.45
CA SER A 65 16.81 -1.62 4.26
C SER A 65 16.29 -0.27 3.76
N PRO A 66 17.15 0.75 3.59
CA PRO A 66 16.74 2.04 3.01
C PRO A 66 16.54 1.99 1.49
N TYR A 67 16.81 0.85 0.85
CA TYR A 67 16.75 0.68 -0.61
C TYR A 67 15.54 -0.17 -1.06
N ILE A 68 14.71 -0.61 -0.12
CA ILE A 68 13.49 -1.36 -0.39
C ILE A 68 12.30 -0.48 -0.01
N ILE A 69 11.23 -0.55 -0.80
CA ILE A 69 10.02 0.23 -0.57
C ILE A 69 9.48 -0.01 0.85
N HIS A 70 9.22 1.08 1.58
CA HIS A 70 8.73 0.94 2.95
C HIS A 70 7.26 0.50 2.96
N TYR A 71 6.92 -0.43 3.85
CA TYR A 71 5.53 -0.80 4.12
C TYR A 71 5.09 -0.16 5.45
N PHE A 72 3.83 0.29 5.50
CA PHE A 72 3.28 0.86 6.73
C PHE A 72 2.51 -0.19 7.54
N ARG A 73 1.60 -0.92 6.87
CA ARG A 73 0.78 -2.01 7.42
C ARG A 73 0.02 -2.73 6.30
N ALA A 74 -0.61 -3.84 6.65
CA ALA A 74 -1.70 -4.40 5.88
C ALA A 74 -3.03 -4.28 6.65
N ASN A 75 -4.16 -4.13 5.94
CA ASN A 75 -5.49 -4.15 6.54
C ASN A 75 -6.54 -4.67 5.56
N ILE A 76 -7.71 -5.03 6.09
CA ILE A 76 -8.88 -5.36 5.30
C ILE A 76 -9.77 -4.11 5.25
N SER A 77 -10.39 -3.85 4.10
CA SER A 77 -11.44 -2.85 3.92
C SER A 77 -12.64 -3.48 3.22
N PHE A 78 -13.80 -2.87 3.39
CA PHE A 78 -15.01 -3.20 2.63
C PHE A 78 -15.30 -2.03 1.70
N GLU A 79 -15.09 -2.23 0.41
CA GLU A 79 -15.23 -1.22 -0.65
C GLU A 79 -16.08 -1.84 -1.77
N ASP A 80 -17.06 -1.08 -2.29
CA ASP A 80 -17.91 -1.51 -3.42
C ASP A 80 -18.54 -2.91 -3.26
N ASN A 81 -18.99 -3.23 -2.05
CA ASN A 81 -19.55 -4.53 -1.66
C ASN A 81 -18.56 -5.71 -1.71
N VAL A 82 -17.25 -5.45 -1.73
CA VAL A 82 -16.20 -6.45 -1.76
C VAL A 82 -15.24 -6.26 -0.58
N ASN A 83 -14.81 -7.36 0.02
CA ASN A 83 -13.72 -7.35 0.99
C ASN A 83 -12.38 -7.32 0.26
N LEU A 84 -11.60 -6.29 0.50
CA LEU A 84 -10.27 -6.12 -0.08
C LEU A 84 -9.19 -6.31 0.98
N TYR A 85 -8.14 -7.05 0.62
CA TYR A 85 -6.89 -7.03 1.37
C TYR A 85 -6.01 -5.93 0.80
N ASN A 86 -5.57 -5.00 1.64
CA ASN A 86 -4.77 -3.85 1.26
C ASN A 86 -3.41 -3.90 1.95
N LEU A 87 -2.35 -3.73 1.18
CA LEU A 87 -1.00 -3.49 1.62
C LEU A 87 -0.66 -2.02 1.40
N LEU A 88 -0.40 -1.30 2.48
CA LEU A 88 -0.08 0.13 2.47
C LEU A 88 1.44 0.29 2.36
N LEU A 89 1.86 1.01 1.32
CA LEU A 89 3.25 1.19 0.92
C LEU A 89 3.59 2.67 0.79
N GLU A 90 4.85 2.99 0.92
CA GLU A 90 5.41 4.26 0.47
C GLU A 90 5.03 4.54 -0.99
N TYR A 91 4.65 5.77 -1.29
CA TYR A 91 4.40 6.18 -2.66
C TYR A 91 5.72 6.56 -3.36
N ALA A 92 6.17 5.72 -4.28
CA ALA A 92 7.33 6.00 -5.12
C ALA A 92 6.96 6.97 -6.26
N SER A 93 7.14 8.27 -6.04
CA SER A 93 6.80 9.33 -7.01
C SER A 93 7.70 9.40 -8.24
N GLY A 94 8.81 8.64 -8.26
CA GLY A 94 9.78 8.62 -9.35
C GLY A 94 9.29 7.99 -10.67
N GLY A 95 8.09 7.42 -10.67
CA GLY A 95 7.49 6.73 -11.82
C GLY A 95 8.03 5.32 -12.02
N SER A 96 7.65 4.69 -13.14
CA SER A 96 8.18 3.38 -13.51
C SER A 96 9.48 3.53 -14.31
N LEU A 97 10.28 2.47 -14.36
CA LEU A 97 11.45 2.45 -15.24
C LEU A 97 11.04 2.49 -16.72
N ALA A 98 9.86 1.95 -17.06
CA ALA A 98 9.35 1.93 -18.43
C ALA A 98 9.08 3.34 -18.97
N ASP A 99 8.78 4.31 -18.10
CA ASP A 99 8.60 5.72 -18.47
C ASP A 99 9.92 6.42 -18.83
N ARG A 100 11.06 5.72 -18.67
CA ARG A 100 12.42 6.26 -18.85
C ARG A 100 13.23 5.52 -19.92
N LEU A 101 12.58 4.60 -20.64
CA LEU A 101 13.14 3.91 -21.82
C LEU A 101 12.69 4.62 -23.09
#